data_AF-A0A250JDV9-F1
#
_entry.id   AF-A0A250JDV9-F1
#
_cell.length_a   1.000
_cell.length_b   1.000
_cell.length_c   1.000
_cell.angle_alpha   90.00
_cell.angle_beta   90.00
_cell.angle_gamma   90.00
#
_symmetry.space_group_name_H-M   'P 1'
#
loop_
_entity.id
_entity.type
_entity.pdbx_description
1 polymer ?
#
loop_
_entity_poly.entity_id
_entity_poly.type
_entity_poly.pdbx_seq_one_letter_code
_entity_poly.pdbx_strand_id
1 'polypeptide(L)'
;MSLADEYHGKPEHSSVLRALDLAPFKPATDILLSGFAYAQGRAKKDVLVALRLGGLTKGVQVVGERVWDRTFGMATISSPRAFERMELTYERAFGGTDLSHPEHPERCEENPIGRGFRAARSKLPLEGMPLPNLEDPLAPIGSPSDRPTPRAFGPLAPHWHPRALHAGTYDKAWERETMPLLPADFDERFFQVAPPDQILPSYVQGGEPVKVVGATPEGVLEFSLPRVRLEVVVKVGPARETPLCPCDTVSIECEQKRLVLVWRARFDVHGRIPSVQWIKVQHAGGPHAR
;
A
#
# COMPACT_ATOMS: atom_id res chain seq x y z
N MET A 1 2.90 -9.18 -13.96
CA MET A 1 4.24 -8.79 -13.48
C MET A 1 4.48 -7.37 -13.93
N SER A 2 4.66 -6.45 -12.98
CA SER A 2 5.01 -5.06 -13.29
C SER A 2 6.53 -4.85 -13.19
N LEU A 3 7.11 -4.19 -14.18
CA LEU A 3 8.56 -3.97 -14.33
C LEU A 3 9.02 -2.60 -13.85
N ALA A 4 8.08 -1.72 -13.46
CA ALA A 4 8.33 -0.43 -12.84
C ALA A 4 7.14 -0.08 -11.95
N ASP A 5 7.29 0.87 -11.02
CA ASP A 5 6.14 1.41 -10.30
C ASP A 5 5.21 2.12 -11.30
N GLU A 6 3.94 1.71 -11.32
CA GLU A 6 2.87 2.39 -12.05
C GLU A 6 2.11 3.28 -11.08
N TYR A 7 1.85 4.53 -11.47
CA TYR A 7 1.20 5.54 -10.64
C TYR A 7 -0.21 5.85 -11.18
N HIS A 8 -1.10 6.33 -10.31
CA HIS A 8 -2.44 6.80 -10.74
C HIS A 8 -2.35 7.99 -11.73
N GLY A 9 -1.28 8.77 -11.64
CA GLY A 9 -0.96 9.88 -12.54
C GLY A 9 0.54 10.13 -12.57
N LYS A 10 0.95 11.39 -12.37
CA LYS A 10 2.37 11.75 -12.31
C LYS A 10 3.00 11.28 -10.98
N PRO A 11 4.21 10.67 -10.98
CA PRO A 11 4.82 10.12 -9.75
C PRO A 11 4.95 11.11 -8.59
N GLU A 12 5.19 12.39 -8.89
CA GLU A 12 5.36 13.46 -7.90
C GLU A 12 4.04 13.95 -7.28
N HIS A 13 2.90 13.60 -7.87
CA HIS A 13 1.58 14.14 -7.50
C HIS A 13 0.51 13.06 -7.31
N SER A 14 0.89 11.78 -7.39
CA SER A 14 -0.05 10.69 -7.24
C SER A 14 0.57 9.49 -6.54
N SER A 15 -0.30 8.66 -5.98
CA SER A 15 0.08 7.41 -5.33
C SER A 15 0.40 6.31 -6.33
N VAL A 16 1.16 5.33 -5.86
CA VAL A 16 1.49 4.12 -6.62
C VAL A 16 0.20 3.31 -6.80
N LEU A 17 -0.18 3.06 -8.05
CA LEU A 17 -1.28 2.18 -8.42
C LEU A 17 -0.85 0.70 -8.32
N ARG A 18 0.34 0.39 -8.86
CA ARG A 18 0.92 -0.95 -8.83
C ARG A 18 2.41 -0.84 -8.62
N ALA A 19 2.88 -1.47 -7.55
CA ALA A 19 4.31 -1.48 -7.24
C ALA A 19 5.07 -2.45 -8.15
N LEU A 20 6.35 -2.15 -8.33
CA LEU A 20 7.34 -3.01 -8.97
C LEU A 20 7.40 -4.40 -8.29
N ASP A 21 7.32 -5.46 -9.10
CA ASP A 21 7.46 -6.84 -8.62
C ASP A 21 8.94 -7.29 -8.51
N LEU A 22 9.90 -6.48 -8.98
CA LEU A 22 11.34 -6.78 -8.93
C LEU A 22 12.00 -6.35 -7.61
N ALA A 23 11.43 -6.75 -6.48
CA ALA A 23 12.10 -6.65 -5.18
C ALA A 23 13.05 -7.85 -4.95
N PRO A 24 14.22 -7.68 -4.31
CA PRO A 24 15.10 -8.80 -3.96
C PRO A 24 14.48 -9.79 -2.96
N PHE A 25 13.74 -9.26 -1.99
CA PHE A 25 13.15 -10.03 -0.90
C PHE A 25 12.04 -9.23 -0.21
N LYS A 26 11.03 -9.91 0.34
CA LYS A 26 10.05 -9.33 1.26
C LYS A 26 9.95 -10.23 2.50
N PRO A 27 10.09 -9.70 3.73
CA PRO A 27 10.01 -10.51 4.95
C PRO A 27 8.64 -11.15 5.23
N ALA A 28 7.57 -10.65 4.64
CA ALA A 28 6.20 -11.10 4.86
C ALA A 28 5.32 -10.87 3.63
N THR A 29 4.03 -11.26 3.71
CA THR A 29 3.06 -11.00 2.65
C THR A 29 2.42 -9.62 2.79
N ASP A 30 2.60 -8.79 1.76
CA ASP A 30 1.84 -7.57 1.51
C ASP A 30 0.42 -7.91 1.02
N ILE A 31 -0.61 -7.36 1.64
CA ILE A 31 -2.00 -7.43 1.15
C ILE A 31 -2.40 -6.07 0.59
N LEU A 32 -2.78 -6.01 -0.68
CA LEU A 32 -3.17 -4.78 -1.37
C LEU A 32 -4.59 -4.91 -1.93
N LEU A 33 -5.29 -3.78 -1.98
CA LEU A 33 -6.58 -3.68 -2.65
C LEU A 33 -6.66 -2.39 -3.45
N SER A 34 -7.19 -2.47 -4.67
CA SER A 34 -7.45 -1.32 -5.53
C SER A 34 -8.87 -1.34 -6.07
N GLY A 35 -9.48 -0.16 -6.20
CA GLY A 35 -10.85 -0.02 -6.70
C GLY A 35 -11.56 1.21 -6.13
N PHE A 36 -12.88 1.12 -6.07
CA PHE A 36 -13.76 2.19 -5.61
C PHE A 36 -14.61 1.71 -4.43
N ALA A 37 -14.94 2.63 -3.53
CA ALA A 37 -16.05 2.49 -2.60
C ALA A 37 -17.38 2.70 -3.33
N TYR A 38 -18.38 1.87 -3.06
CA TYR A 38 -19.70 1.91 -3.73
C TYR A 38 -20.84 2.15 -2.74
N ALA A 39 -21.74 3.08 -3.09
CA ALA A 39 -22.92 3.45 -2.31
C ALA A 39 -24.09 2.44 -2.37
N GLN A 40 -23.93 1.33 -3.10
CA GLN A 40 -24.89 0.21 -3.20
C GLN A 40 -26.29 0.64 -3.64
N GLY A 41 -26.40 1.04 -4.91
CA GLY A 41 -27.68 1.30 -5.60
C GLY A 41 -28.22 2.73 -5.53
N ARG A 42 -27.79 3.56 -4.57
CA ARG A 42 -28.11 5.00 -4.53
C ARG A 42 -27.01 5.81 -3.88
N ALA A 43 -26.89 7.09 -4.24
CA ALA A 43 -25.89 7.96 -3.65
C ALA A 43 -26.03 8.05 -2.11
N LYS A 44 -24.92 7.92 -1.39
CA LYS A 44 -24.84 8.01 0.08
C LYS A 44 -23.80 9.05 0.47
N LYS A 45 -23.93 9.59 1.68
CA LYS A 45 -22.98 10.55 2.25
C LYS A 45 -21.71 9.86 2.76
N ASP A 46 -21.82 8.60 3.12
CA ASP A 46 -20.73 7.80 3.64
C ASP A 46 -20.98 6.30 3.43
N VAL A 47 -19.90 5.52 3.34
CA VAL A 47 -19.92 4.05 3.31
C VAL A 47 -18.68 3.49 4.02
N LEU A 48 -18.79 2.27 4.54
CA LEU A 48 -17.65 1.51 5.05
C LEU A 48 -17.10 0.60 3.95
N VAL A 49 -15.78 0.66 3.73
CA VAL A 49 -15.05 -0.36 2.96
C VAL A 49 -14.23 -1.21 3.93
N ALA A 50 -14.34 -2.53 3.82
CA ALA A 50 -13.62 -3.44 4.69
C ALA A 50 -12.95 -4.56 3.90
N LEU A 51 -11.75 -4.93 4.32
CA LEU A 51 -10.96 -6.05 3.81
C LEU A 51 -10.65 -6.99 4.96
N ARG A 52 -10.96 -8.27 4.78
CA ARG A 52 -10.51 -9.36 5.64
C ARG A 52 -9.80 -10.42 4.80
N LEU A 53 -8.60 -10.82 5.22
CA LEU A 53 -7.86 -11.91 4.63
C LEU A 53 -7.18 -12.72 5.73
N GLY A 54 -7.62 -13.97 5.92
CA GLY A 54 -7.19 -14.77 7.07
C GLY A 54 -7.49 -14.06 8.39
N GLY A 55 -6.44 -13.81 9.20
CA GLY A 55 -6.54 -13.07 10.46
C GLY A 55 -6.48 -11.55 10.33
N LEU A 56 -6.12 -11.01 9.15
CA LEU A 56 -6.01 -9.56 8.93
C LEU A 56 -7.39 -8.96 8.65
N THR A 57 -7.71 -7.85 9.30
CA THR A 57 -8.92 -7.07 9.06
C THR A 57 -8.60 -5.58 9.03
N LYS A 58 -9.07 -4.88 8.01
CA LYS A 58 -8.95 -3.43 7.87
C LYS A 58 -10.30 -2.83 7.45
N GLY A 59 -10.66 -1.72 8.05
CA GLY A 59 -11.83 -0.92 7.69
C GLY A 59 -11.42 0.52 7.39
N VAL A 60 -12.05 1.12 6.39
CA VAL A 60 -11.88 2.52 6.02
C VAL A 60 -13.27 3.13 5.85
N GLN A 61 -13.55 4.18 6.61
CA GLN A 61 -14.76 4.96 6.44
C GLN A 61 -14.55 5.91 5.27
N VAL A 62 -15.42 5.81 4.27
CA VAL A 62 -15.37 6.63 3.06
C VAL A 62 -16.48 7.65 3.13
N VAL A 63 -16.12 8.91 3.32
CA VAL A 63 -17.05 10.02 3.51
C VAL A 63 -17.01 10.93 2.28
N GLY A 64 -18.17 11.41 1.87
CA GLY A 64 -18.34 12.34 0.77
C GLY A 64 -17.51 13.62 0.92
N GLU A 65 -17.39 14.39 -0.15
CA GLU A 65 -16.62 15.63 -0.15
C GLU A 65 -17.12 16.56 0.97
N ARG A 66 -16.16 17.04 1.77
CA ARG A 66 -16.36 17.94 2.92
C ARG A 66 -15.27 18.99 2.92
N VAL A 67 -15.61 20.16 3.45
CA VAL A 67 -14.67 21.24 3.73
C VAL A 67 -14.83 21.70 5.19
N TRP A 68 -13.77 22.31 5.70
CA TRP A 68 -13.86 23.11 6.91
C TRP A 68 -14.73 24.35 6.64
N ASP A 69 -15.59 24.66 7.59
CA ASP A 69 -16.50 25.80 7.58
C ASP A 69 -16.33 26.58 8.90
N ARG A 70 -17.02 27.71 9.03
CA ARG A 70 -17.05 28.52 10.24
C ARG A 70 -18.47 28.82 10.65
N THR A 71 -18.83 28.37 11.85
CA THR A 71 -20.13 28.67 12.45
C THR A 71 -19.91 29.34 13.80
N PHE A 72 -20.43 30.56 13.99
CA PHE A 72 -20.21 31.37 15.19
C PHE A 72 -18.73 31.52 15.60
N GLY A 73 -17.82 31.61 14.61
CA GLY A 73 -16.37 31.74 14.84
C GLY A 73 -15.65 30.44 15.22
N MET A 74 -16.38 29.33 15.38
CA MET A 74 -15.80 28.01 15.60
C MET A 74 -15.62 27.26 14.28
N ALA A 75 -14.55 26.47 14.18
CA ALA A 75 -14.33 25.57 13.05
C ALA A 75 -15.38 24.45 13.08
N THR A 76 -16.09 24.27 11.97
CA THR A 76 -17.08 23.21 11.80
C THR A 76 -16.79 22.45 10.51
N ILE A 77 -17.42 21.28 10.33
CA ILE A 77 -17.27 20.46 9.12
C ILE A 77 -18.58 20.55 8.34
N SER A 78 -18.50 20.86 7.05
CA SER A 78 -19.66 20.89 6.18
C SER A 78 -20.36 19.52 6.12
N SER A 79 -21.67 19.48 5.87
CA SER A 79 -22.36 18.22 5.56
C SER A 79 -21.70 17.51 4.36
N PRO A 80 -21.44 16.19 4.43
CA PRO A 80 -20.86 15.45 3.31
C PRO A 80 -21.76 15.49 2.08
N ARG A 81 -21.15 15.68 0.90
CA ARG A 81 -21.84 15.53 -0.39
C ARG A 81 -22.08 14.04 -0.67
N ALA A 82 -23.29 13.70 -1.10
CA ALA A 82 -23.58 12.31 -1.48
C ALA A 82 -22.79 11.91 -2.73
N PHE A 83 -22.36 10.66 -2.79
CA PHE A 83 -21.63 10.07 -3.93
C PHE A 83 -22.17 8.67 -4.24
N GLU A 84 -22.05 8.25 -5.49
CA GLU A 84 -22.40 6.88 -5.91
C GLU A 84 -21.21 5.93 -5.80
N ARG A 85 -20.02 6.41 -6.19
CA ARG A 85 -18.75 5.72 -6.02
C ARG A 85 -17.61 6.69 -5.79
N MET A 86 -16.55 6.25 -5.11
CA MET A 86 -15.37 7.06 -4.82
C MET A 86 -14.10 6.20 -4.85
N GLU A 87 -13.05 6.68 -5.49
CA GLU A 87 -11.80 5.92 -5.64
C GLU A 87 -11.07 5.77 -4.30
N LEU A 88 -10.45 4.60 -4.08
CA LEU A 88 -9.75 4.26 -2.84
C LEU A 88 -8.26 4.59 -2.91
N THR A 89 -7.92 5.88 -3.02
CA THR A 89 -6.54 6.34 -3.24
C THR A 89 -5.99 7.20 -2.09
N TYR A 90 -4.67 7.32 -1.99
CA TYR A 90 -4.04 8.12 -0.93
C TYR A 90 -4.26 9.63 -1.09
N GLU A 91 -4.53 10.13 -2.30
CA GLU A 91 -4.93 11.51 -2.59
C GLU A 91 -6.20 11.93 -1.83
N ARG A 92 -7.01 10.93 -1.43
CA ARG A 92 -8.26 11.09 -0.68
C ARG A 92 -8.10 10.76 0.81
N ALA A 93 -6.95 10.25 1.24
CA ALA A 93 -6.64 10.01 2.64
C ALA A 93 -6.05 11.26 3.30
N PHE A 94 -5.98 11.25 4.64
CA PHE A 94 -5.32 12.31 5.39
C PHE A 94 -3.87 12.48 4.90
N GLY A 95 -3.40 13.73 4.83
CA GLY A 95 -2.04 14.05 4.43
C GLY A 95 -1.99 15.34 3.61
N GLY A 96 -0.92 15.50 2.83
CA GLY A 96 -0.69 16.65 1.98
C GLY A 96 0.53 17.47 2.39
N THR A 97 0.76 18.53 1.62
CA THR A 97 1.86 19.47 1.81
C THR A 97 1.30 20.88 1.96
N ASP A 98 1.71 21.57 3.01
CA ASP A 98 1.38 22.97 3.28
C ASP A 98 2.49 23.88 2.76
N LEU A 99 2.19 24.63 1.70
CA LEU A 99 3.12 25.53 1.02
C LEU A 99 3.03 26.98 1.52
N SER A 100 2.37 27.25 2.64
CA SER A 100 2.16 28.61 3.15
C SER A 100 3.44 29.32 3.62
N HIS A 101 4.49 28.55 3.90
CA HIS A 101 5.84 29.06 4.13
C HIS A 101 6.70 28.83 2.89
N PRO A 102 7.00 29.87 2.07
CA PRO A 102 7.66 29.70 0.77
C PRO A 102 9.01 28.99 0.82
N GLU A 103 9.78 29.21 1.91
CA GLU A 103 11.13 28.64 2.06
C GLU A 103 11.16 27.33 2.85
N HIS A 104 10.08 26.99 3.57
CA HIS A 104 10.03 25.87 4.50
C HIS A 104 8.66 25.18 4.44
N PRO A 105 8.31 24.56 3.29
CA PRO A 105 7.06 23.83 3.19
C PRO A 105 7.04 22.69 4.22
N GLU A 106 5.92 22.54 4.92
CA GLU A 106 5.70 21.44 5.85
C GLU A 106 4.86 20.37 5.14
N ARG A 107 5.15 19.10 5.36
CA ARG A 107 4.41 17.98 4.74
C ARG A 107 4.12 16.88 5.73
N CYS A 108 3.03 16.16 5.50
CA CYS A 108 2.81 14.84 6.12
C CYS A 108 3.71 13.83 5.41
N GLU A 109 4.66 13.23 6.12
CA GLU A 109 5.65 12.34 5.53
C GLU A 109 5.06 10.95 5.20
N GLU A 110 3.98 10.56 5.88
CA GLU A 110 3.25 9.32 5.64
C GLU A 110 2.41 9.37 4.36
N ASN A 111 1.97 10.57 3.95
CA ASN A 111 1.18 10.78 2.73
C ASN A 111 1.29 12.24 2.24
N PRO A 112 2.39 12.64 1.59
CA PRO A 112 2.62 14.03 1.17
C PRO A 112 1.69 14.53 0.06
N ILE A 113 0.98 13.63 -0.62
CA ILE A 113 0.03 13.93 -1.72
C ILE A 113 -1.44 13.82 -1.28
N GLY A 114 -1.69 13.52 0.00
CA GLY A 114 -3.03 13.46 0.58
C GLY A 114 -3.69 14.82 0.72
N ARG A 115 -4.78 14.86 1.50
CA ARG A 115 -5.52 16.10 1.78
C ARG A 115 -5.85 16.26 3.26
N GLY A 116 -6.09 17.50 3.67
CA GLY A 116 -6.48 17.85 5.04
C GLY A 116 -5.32 18.15 5.98
N PHE A 117 -4.06 17.95 5.57
CA PHE A 117 -2.90 18.42 6.33
C PHE A 117 -2.77 19.94 6.26
N ARG A 118 -2.66 20.56 7.44
CA ARG A 118 -2.40 22.00 7.60
C ARG A 118 -1.30 22.18 8.64
N ALA A 119 -0.24 22.91 8.29
CA ALA A 119 0.83 23.21 9.24
C ALA A 119 0.31 23.99 10.46
N ALA A 120 0.95 23.82 11.62
CA ALA A 120 0.54 24.52 12.85
C ALA A 120 0.57 26.05 12.68
N ARG A 121 1.56 26.56 11.92
CA ARG A 121 1.73 27.99 11.62
C ARG A 121 1.27 28.37 10.21
N SER A 122 0.39 27.55 9.62
CA SER A 122 -0.08 27.78 8.26
C SER A 122 -0.77 29.13 8.12
N LYS A 123 -0.46 29.83 7.02
CA LYS A 123 -1.14 31.08 6.61
C LYS A 123 -2.33 30.83 5.68
N LEU A 124 -2.58 29.58 5.28
CA LEU A 124 -3.71 29.24 4.43
C LEU A 124 -5.03 29.39 5.20
N PRO A 125 -6.10 29.86 4.55
CA PRO A 125 -7.43 29.91 5.15
C PRO A 125 -7.88 28.51 5.54
N LEU A 126 -8.49 28.39 6.72
CA LEU A 126 -9.08 27.14 7.17
C LEU A 126 -10.42 26.89 6.45
N GLU A 127 -11.26 27.91 6.36
CA GLU A 127 -12.56 27.82 5.68
C GLU A 127 -12.38 27.46 4.20
N GLY A 128 -13.15 26.48 3.73
CA GLY A 128 -13.04 25.92 2.39
C GLY A 128 -11.94 24.88 2.21
N MET A 129 -11.06 24.66 3.20
CA MET A 129 -10.03 23.63 3.11
C MET A 129 -10.66 22.23 3.10
N PRO A 130 -10.32 21.35 2.14
CA PRO A 130 -10.93 20.03 2.02
C PRO A 130 -10.49 19.09 3.16
N LEU A 131 -11.43 18.27 3.64
CA LEU A 131 -11.14 17.13 4.51
C LEU A 131 -10.83 15.88 3.67
N PRO A 132 -10.08 14.90 4.21
CA PRO A 132 -9.95 13.60 3.59
C PRO A 132 -11.31 12.91 3.47
N ASN A 133 -11.44 12.07 2.45
CA ASN A 133 -12.59 11.20 2.30
C ASN A 133 -12.37 9.86 2.99
N LEU A 134 -11.12 9.37 3.02
CA LEU A 134 -10.75 8.10 3.62
C LEU A 134 -10.27 8.35 5.05
N GLU A 135 -11.06 7.88 6.01
CA GLU A 135 -10.78 8.00 7.44
C GLU A 135 -10.71 6.63 8.12
N ASP A 136 -10.00 6.58 9.25
CA ASP A 136 -10.14 5.48 10.19
C ASP A 136 -11.48 5.60 10.92
N PRO A 137 -12.39 4.60 10.84
CA PRO A 137 -13.64 4.65 11.58
C PRO A 137 -13.46 4.79 13.10
N LEU A 138 -12.29 4.45 13.65
CA LEU A 138 -11.97 4.55 15.07
C LEU A 138 -11.27 5.85 15.46
N ALA A 139 -10.84 6.66 14.49
CA ALA A 139 -10.17 7.94 14.72
C ALA A 139 -10.65 9.00 13.71
N PRO A 140 -11.96 9.36 13.73
CA PRO A 140 -12.50 10.35 12.81
C PRO A 140 -11.95 11.75 13.09
N ILE A 141 -11.85 12.57 12.05
CA ILE A 141 -11.40 13.95 12.18
C ILE A 141 -12.51 14.83 12.77
N GLY A 142 -12.21 15.51 13.87
CA GLY A 142 -13.10 16.47 14.52
C GLY A 142 -12.51 17.87 14.65
N SER A 143 -11.18 18.02 14.55
CA SER A 143 -10.46 19.28 14.71
C SER A 143 -9.44 19.53 13.59
N PRO A 144 -9.18 20.79 13.19
CA PRO A 144 -8.10 21.14 12.27
C PRO A 144 -6.69 20.76 12.76
N SER A 145 -6.54 20.53 14.07
CA SER A 145 -5.28 20.09 14.68
C SER A 145 -5.09 18.57 14.63
N ASP A 146 -6.11 17.80 14.25
CA ASP A 146 -6.01 16.33 14.23
C ASP A 146 -4.98 15.88 13.17
N ARG A 147 -4.23 14.83 13.52
CA ARG A 147 -3.19 14.22 12.68
C ARG A 147 -3.38 12.70 12.64
N PRO A 148 -4.51 12.18 12.13
CA PRO A 148 -4.72 10.74 12.06
C PRO A 148 -3.73 10.11 11.06
N THR A 149 -3.42 8.84 11.25
CA THR A 149 -2.65 8.07 10.26
C THR A 149 -3.44 7.99 8.95
N PRO A 150 -2.82 8.25 7.78
CA PRO A 150 -3.49 8.08 6.49
C PRO A 150 -4.02 6.65 6.31
N ARG A 151 -5.27 6.52 5.86
CA ARG A 151 -5.89 5.21 5.58
C ARG A 151 -6.22 5.08 4.09
N ALA A 152 -5.59 4.12 3.42
CA ALA A 152 -5.96 3.65 2.08
C ALA A 152 -5.53 2.18 1.92
N PHE A 153 -5.81 1.55 0.78
CA PHE A 153 -5.52 0.14 0.55
C PHE A 153 -4.36 -0.16 -0.42
N GLY A 154 -3.93 0.86 -1.16
CA GLY A 154 -2.89 0.73 -2.17
C GLY A 154 -1.46 0.67 -1.58
N PRO A 155 -0.46 0.45 -2.43
CA PRO A 155 0.94 0.44 -2.04
C PRO A 155 1.47 1.84 -1.67
N LEU A 156 2.49 1.87 -0.82
CA LEU A 156 3.22 3.06 -0.38
C LEU A 156 4.42 3.33 -1.30
N ALA A 157 4.60 4.60 -1.67
CA ALA A 157 5.76 5.04 -2.43
C ALA A 157 7.06 4.87 -1.60
N PRO A 158 8.22 4.63 -2.24
CA PRO A 158 9.48 4.37 -1.53
C PRO A 158 9.91 5.47 -0.55
N HIS A 159 9.59 6.72 -0.89
CA HIS A 159 10.00 7.91 -0.14
C HIS A 159 8.98 8.34 0.94
N TRP A 160 7.92 7.56 1.16
CA TRP A 160 6.91 7.85 2.18
C TRP A 160 7.19 7.07 3.46
N HIS A 161 6.81 7.65 4.59
CA HIS A 161 6.78 6.91 5.85
C HIS A 161 5.63 5.88 5.87
N PRO A 162 5.84 4.71 6.50
CA PRO A 162 7.06 4.28 7.20
C PRO A 162 8.13 3.67 6.28
N ARG A 163 7.86 3.43 5.00
CA ARG A 163 8.77 2.72 4.08
C ARG A 163 10.16 3.38 4.00
N ALA A 164 10.21 4.71 3.92
CA ALA A 164 11.47 5.47 3.86
C ALA A 164 12.36 5.29 5.10
N LEU A 165 11.79 4.97 6.27
CA LEU A 165 12.57 4.71 7.50
C LEU A 165 13.45 3.47 7.38
N HIS A 166 13.14 2.57 6.44
CA HIS A 166 13.86 1.32 6.21
C HIS A 166 14.95 1.44 5.13
N ALA A 167 15.07 2.60 4.48
CA ALA A 167 16.09 2.81 3.45
C ALA A 167 17.52 2.85 4.03
N GLY A 168 17.67 3.09 5.34
CA GLY A 168 18.97 3.32 5.97
C GLY A 168 19.54 4.71 5.67
N THR A 169 20.78 4.93 6.10
CA THR A 169 21.42 6.25 6.11
C THR A 169 22.38 6.41 4.93
N TYR A 170 22.08 7.35 4.03
CA TYR A 170 22.91 7.70 2.86
C TYR A 170 23.63 9.03 3.07
N ASP A 171 24.64 9.05 3.94
CA ASP A 171 25.44 10.24 4.27
C ASP A 171 26.82 10.26 3.58
N LYS A 172 27.64 11.27 3.87
CA LYS A 172 29.01 11.40 3.31
C LYS A 172 29.94 10.23 3.68
N ALA A 173 29.67 9.52 4.77
CA ALA A 173 30.47 8.34 5.13
C ALA A 173 30.08 7.18 4.21
N TRP A 174 28.78 6.95 3.99
CA TRP A 174 28.30 6.00 2.99
C TRP A 174 28.86 6.30 1.59
N GLU A 175 28.84 7.56 1.15
CA GLU A 175 29.36 7.96 -0.17
C GLU A 175 30.85 7.61 -0.33
N ARG A 176 31.66 7.79 0.71
CA ARG A 176 33.11 7.58 0.67
C ARG A 176 33.50 6.11 0.80
N GLU A 177 32.79 5.34 1.62
CA GLU A 177 33.27 4.04 2.12
C GLU A 177 32.40 2.85 1.68
N THR A 178 31.12 3.06 1.38
CA THR A 178 30.16 1.98 1.14
C THR A 178 29.62 1.97 -0.29
N MET A 179 29.48 3.13 -0.92
CA MET A 179 29.00 3.24 -2.31
C MET A 179 29.78 2.29 -3.23
N PRO A 180 29.11 1.46 -4.07
CA PRO A 180 27.69 1.48 -4.44
C PRO A 180 26.78 0.51 -3.67
N LEU A 181 27.23 -0.06 -2.55
CA LEU A 181 26.44 -1.02 -1.77
C LEU A 181 25.36 -0.33 -0.92
N LEU A 182 24.37 -1.11 -0.47
CA LEU A 182 23.36 -0.63 0.48
C LEU A 182 24.02 -0.22 1.81
N PRO A 183 23.47 0.78 2.52
CA PRO A 183 23.99 1.17 3.82
C PRO A 183 23.82 0.03 4.84
N ALA A 184 24.67 0.02 5.87
CA ALA A 184 24.70 -1.07 6.86
C ALA A 184 23.42 -1.16 7.71
N ASP A 185 22.68 -0.05 7.84
CA ASP A 185 21.40 0.05 8.54
C ASP A 185 20.18 -0.09 7.59
N PHE A 186 20.38 -0.50 6.32
CA PHE A 186 19.28 -0.84 5.42
C PHE A 186 18.46 -2.00 5.98
N ASP A 187 17.14 -1.85 5.98
CA ASP A 187 16.22 -2.86 6.46
C ASP A 187 15.38 -3.40 5.30
N GLU A 188 15.35 -4.72 5.12
CA GLU A 188 14.62 -5.37 4.02
C GLU A 188 13.10 -5.13 4.06
N ARG A 189 12.55 -4.65 5.17
CA ARG A 189 11.18 -4.12 5.24
C ARG A 189 10.94 -2.95 4.28
N PHE A 190 11.99 -2.26 3.80
CA PHE A 190 11.91 -1.28 2.72
C PHE A 190 11.26 -1.85 1.44
N PHE A 191 11.37 -3.15 1.21
CA PHE A 191 10.76 -3.79 0.04
C PHE A 191 9.28 -4.12 0.24
N GLN A 192 8.75 -4.05 1.46
CA GLN A 192 7.30 -4.16 1.67
C GLN A 192 6.63 -2.85 1.26
N VAL A 193 5.59 -2.98 0.45
CA VAL A 193 4.89 -1.85 -0.13
C VAL A 193 3.52 -1.66 0.50
N ALA A 194 2.96 -2.66 1.20
CA ALA A 194 1.71 -2.45 1.91
C ALA A 194 1.94 -1.55 3.14
N PRO A 195 0.92 -0.76 3.54
CA PRO A 195 0.96 -0.12 4.85
C PRO A 195 1.03 -1.17 5.98
N PRO A 196 1.56 -0.83 7.17
CA PRO A 196 1.77 -1.82 8.25
C PRO A 196 0.53 -2.61 8.67
N ASP A 197 -0.66 -2.01 8.55
CA ASP A 197 -1.95 -2.63 8.86
C ASP A 197 -2.44 -3.61 7.78
N GLN A 198 -1.65 -3.81 6.73
CA GLN A 198 -1.90 -4.68 5.59
C GLN A 198 -0.77 -5.69 5.35
N ILE A 199 0.19 -5.77 6.27
CA ILE A 199 1.28 -6.75 6.23
C ILE A 199 0.91 -7.90 7.16
N LEU A 200 0.90 -9.13 6.66
CA LEU A 200 0.68 -10.30 7.50
C LEU A 200 1.90 -10.61 8.37
N PRO A 201 1.72 -11.19 9.57
CA PRO A 201 2.86 -11.62 10.40
C PRO A 201 3.64 -12.81 9.81
N SER A 202 3.09 -13.49 8.79
CA SER A 202 3.69 -14.64 8.12
C SER A 202 3.23 -14.69 6.65
N TYR A 203 3.88 -15.52 5.83
CA TYR A 203 3.46 -15.70 4.45
C TYR A 203 2.13 -16.45 4.33
N VAL A 204 1.30 -16.05 3.36
CA VAL A 204 0.09 -16.81 3.00
C VAL A 204 0.44 -18.21 2.48
N GLN A 205 -0.40 -19.19 2.81
CA GLN A 205 -0.25 -20.60 2.44
C GLN A 205 -1.26 -21.04 1.37
N GLY A 206 -2.28 -20.22 1.10
CA GLY A 206 -3.42 -20.54 0.27
C GLY A 206 -4.56 -21.17 1.07
N GLY A 207 -5.79 -20.95 0.60
CA GLY A 207 -7.03 -21.36 1.26
C GLY A 207 -7.54 -20.42 2.35
N GLU A 208 -6.82 -19.35 2.67
CA GLU A 208 -7.30 -18.32 3.60
C GLU A 208 -8.59 -17.68 3.05
N PRO A 209 -9.58 -17.43 3.91
CA PRO A 209 -10.81 -16.75 3.49
C PRO A 209 -10.51 -15.28 3.21
N VAL A 210 -11.01 -14.79 2.08
CA VAL A 210 -10.99 -13.40 1.66
C VAL A 210 -12.42 -12.86 1.67
N LYS A 211 -12.60 -11.70 2.29
CA LYS A 211 -13.86 -10.95 2.27
C LYS A 211 -13.57 -9.48 2.05
N VAL A 212 -14.17 -8.92 1.02
CA VAL A 212 -14.15 -7.50 0.71
C VAL A 212 -15.58 -6.98 0.75
N VAL A 213 -15.81 -5.90 1.48
CA VAL A 213 -17.12 -5.25 1.61
C VAL A 213 -17.02 -3.82 1.11
N GLY A 214 -18.00 -3.38 0.34
CA GLY A 214 -18.15 -2.00 -0.12
C GLY A 214 -17.23 -1.60 -1.26
N ALA A 215 -16.28 -2.44 -1.68
CA ALA A 215 -15.34 -2.14 -2.76
C ALA A 215 -15.74 -2.72 -4.13
N THR A 216 -16.96 -3.25 -4.27
CA THR A 216 -17.53 -3.72 -5.54
C THR A 216 -18.97 -3.25 -5.71
N PRO A 217 -19.50 -3.19 -6.95
CA PRO A 217 -20.91 -2.85 -7.21
C PRO A 217 -21.92 -3.81 -6.56
N GLU A 218 -21.53 -5.08 -6.35
CA GLU A 218 -22.38 -6.11 -5.70
C GLU A 218 -22.34 -6.02 -4.16
N GLY A 219 -21.45 -5.19 -3.61
CA GLY A 219 -21.35 -4.91 -2.18
C GLY A 219 -20.48 -5.87 -1.39
N VAL A 220 -20.51 -7.17 -1.68
CA VAL A 220 -19.64 -8.16 -1.02
C VAL A 220 -18.96 -9.05 -2.05
N LEU A 221 -17.64 -9.17 -1.93
CA LEU A 221 -16.81 -10.13 -2.66
C LEU A 221 -16.17 -11.09 -1.65
N GLU A 222 -16.51 -12.38 -1.77
CA GLU A 222 -16.03 -13.44 -0.88
C GLU A 222 -15.49 -14.62 -1.68
N PHE A 223 -14.30 -15.11 -1.29
CA PHE A 223 -13.66 -16.28 -1.89
C PHE A 223 -12.59 -16.82 -0.94
N SER A 224 -11.94 -17.93 -1.30
CA SER A 224 -10.73 -18.42 -0.62
C SER A 224 -9.52 -18.25 -1.52
N LEU A 225 -8.37 -17.88 -0.96
CA LEU A 225 -7.13 -17.81 -1.75
C LEU A 225 -6.87 -19.17 -2.43
N PRO A 226 -6.46 -19.19 -3.70
CA PRO A 226 -6.13 -20.44 -4.37
C PRO A 226 -4.92 -21.11 -3.70
N ARG A 227 -4.96 -22.43 -3.58
CA ARG A 227 -3.84 -23.22 -3.03
C ARG A 227 -2.84 -23.49 -4.13
N VAL A 228 -1.92 -22.54 -4.35
CA VAL A 228 -0.82 -22.67 -5.31
C VAL A 228 0.50 -22.77 -4.56
N ARG A 229 1.25 -23.84 -4.84
CA ARG A 229 2.62 -24.00 -4.34
C ARG A 229 3.57 -24.01 -5.53
N LEU A 230 4.49 -23.06 -5.55
CA LEU A 230 5.55 -23.00 -6.53
C LEU A 230 6.85 -23.49 -5.92
N GLU A 231 7.64 -24.19 -6.72
CA GLU A 231 8.98 -24.63 -6.41
C GLU A 231 9.94 -24.02 -7.42
N VAL A 232 11.02 -23.41 -6.92
CA VAL A 232 12.13 -22.92 -7.73
C VAL A 232 13.30 -23.85 -7.50
N VAL A 233 13.82 -24.45 -8.57
CA VAL A 233 14.99 -25.33 -8.53
C VAL A 233 16.13 -24.64 -9.27
N VAL A 234 17.26 -24.46 -8.59
CA VAL A 234 18.48 -23.87 -9.13
C VAL A 234 19.53 -24.96 -9.30
N LYS A 235 20.02 -25.16 -10.52
CA LYS A 235 21.13 -26.07 -10.80
C LYS A 235 22.44 -25.30 -10.78
N VAL A 236 23.32 -25.64 -9.82
CA VAL A 236 24.63 -25.01 -9.65
C VAL A 236 25.72 -26.07 -9.58
N GLY A 237 26.51 -26.20 -10.64
CA GLY A 237 27.51 -27.27 -10.77
C GLY A 237 26.87 -28.65 -10.54
N PRO A 238 27.39 -29.50 -9.63
CA PRO A 238 26.78 -30.80 -9.33
C PRO A 238 25.50 -30.68 -8.47
N ALA A 239 25.33 -29.59 -7.71
CA ALA A 239 24.22 -29.43 -6.77
C ALA A 239 22.91 -28.99 -7.44
N ARG A 240 21.78 -29.40 -6.85
CA ARG A 240 20.45 -28.84 -7.11
C ARG A 240 19.92 -28.30 -5.79
N GLU A 241 19.55 -27.03 -5.78
CA GLU A 241 19.05 -26.34 -4.59
C GLU A 241 17.65 -25.82 -4.84
N THR A 242 16.81 -25.91 -3.82
CA THR A 242 15.40 -25.47 -3.87
C THR A 242 15.20 -24.38 -2.83
N PRO A 243 15.50 -23.10 -3.15
CA PRO A 243 15.25 -21.99 -2.23
C PRO A 243 13.76 -21.89 -1.88
N LEU A 244 13.48 -21.31 -0.71
CA LEU A 244 12.11 -20.96 -0.34
C LEU A 244 11.51 -20.01 -1.36
N CYS A 245 10.26 -20.26 -1.74
CA CYS A 245 9.49 -19.45 -2.67
C CYS A 245 8.12 -19.11 -2.07
N PRO A 246 8.06 -18.31 -0.99
CA PRO A 246 6.79 -17.90 -0.39
C PRO A 246 6.01 -16.96 -1.31
N CYS A 247 4.68 -16.93 -1.14
CA CYS A 247 3.84 -15.89 -1.71
C CYS A 247 3.91 -14.66 -0.82
N ASP A 248 4.48 -13.57 -1.31
CA ASP A 248 4.77 -12.38 -0.52
C ASP A 248 3.97 -11.14 -0.94
N THR A 249 3.11 -11.27 -1.95
CA THR A 249 2.20 -10.20 -2.35
C THR A 249 0.88 -10.79 -2.81
N VAL A 250 -0.21 -10.29 -2.22
CA VAL A 250 -1.59 -10.56 -2.64
C VAL A 250 -2.22 -9.22 -3.02
N SER A 251 -2.62 -9.06 -4.27
CA SER A 251 -3.32 -7.86 -4.73
C SER A 251 -4.72 -8.21 -5.24
N ILE A 252 -5.73 -7.52 -4.71
CA ILE A 252 -7.13 -7.66 -5.08
C ILE A 252 -7.55 -6.42 -5.87
N GLU A 253 -7.72 -6.58 -7.17
CA GLU A 253 -8.17 -5.52 -8.06
C GLU A 253 -9.68 -5.65 -8.26
N CYS A 254 -10.44 -4.89 -7.47
CA CYS A 254 -11.89 -5.08 -7.31
C CYS A 254 -12.66 -4.81 -8.60
N GLU A 255 -12.30 -3.77 -9.36
CA GLU A 255 -12.98 -3.40 -10.61
C GLU A 255 -12.87 -4.50 -11.66
N GLN A 256 -11.69 -5.09 -11.82
CA GLN A 256 -11.43 -6.15 -12.79
C GLN A 256 -11.78 -7.54 -12.24
N LYS A 257 -12.19 -7.64 -10.97
CA LYS A 257 -12.35 -8.89 -10.22
C LYS A 257 -11.14 -9.81 -10.39
N ARG A 258 -9.95 -9.22 -10.31
CA ARG A 258 -8.67 -9.90 -10.58
C ARG A 258 -7.89 -10.06 -9.28
N LEU A 259 -7.45 -11.29 -9.02
CA LEU A 259 -6.51 -11.61 -7.96
C LEU A 259 -5.11 -11.79 -8.57
N VAL A 260 -4.13 -11.07 -8.03
CA VAL A 260 -2.72 -11.21 -8.41
C VAL A 260 -1.94 -11.72 -7.21
N LEU A 261 -1.18 -12.79 -7.42
CA LEU A 261 -0.32 -13.39 -6.42
C LEU A 261 1.12 -13.40 -6.93
N VAL A 262 2.06 -12.98 -6.08
CA VAL A 262 3.49 -12.97 -6.41
C VAL A 262 4.22 -13.89 -5.46
N TRP A 263 4.99 -14.81 -6.02
CA TRP A 263 5.93 -15.64 -5.29
C TRP A 263 7.35 -15.19 -5.62
N ARG A 264 8.20 -15.17 -4.60
CA ARG A 264 9.58 -14.71 -4.74
C ARG A 264 10.52 -15.71 -4.10
N ALA A 265 11.55 -16.11 -4.86
CA ALA A 265 12.66 -16.88 -4.35
C ALA A 265 13.94 -16.05 -4.44
N ARG A 266 14.75 -16.11 -3.38
CA ARG A 266 16.09 -15.53 -3.33
C ARG A 266 17.10 -16.66 -3.23
N PHE A 267 18.17 -16.56 -4.01
CA PHE A 267 19.24 -17.55 -4.03
C PHE A 267 20.59 -16.84 -4.15
N ASP A 268 21.51 -17.13 -3.23
CA ASP A 268 22.84 -16.54 -3.25
C ASP A 268 23.73 -17.22 -4.30
N VAL A 269 24.27 -16.40 -5.20
CA VAL A 269 25.14 -16.82 -6.30
C VAL A 269 26.52 -16.18 -6.21
N HIS A 270 26.85 -15.48 -5.13
CA HIS A 270 28.15 -14.83 -4.97
C HIS A 270 29.29 -15.84 -5.12
N GLY A 271 30.24 -15.57 -6.02
CA GLY A 271 31.33 -16.49 -6.39
C GLY A 271 30.89 -17.75 -7.16
N ARG A 272 29.60 -17.94 -7.43
CA ARG A 272 29.00 -19.15 -8.03
C ARG A 272 28.30 -18.90 -9.37
N ILE A 273 28.21 -17.66 -9.84
CA ILE A 273 27.49 -17.28 -11.08
C ILE A 273 27.86 -18.17 -12.29
N PRO A 274 29.15 -18.42 -12.61
CA PRO A 274 29.50 -19.27 -13.77
C PRO A 274 29.08 -20.73 -13.62
N SER A 275 28.79 -21.18 -12.39
CA SER A 275 28.32 -22.53 -12.11
C SER A 275 26.81 -22.66 -12.22
N VAL A 276 26.05 -21.56 -12.33
CA VAL A 276 24.59 -21.60 -12.51
C VAL A 276 24.29 -22.08 -13.92
N GLN A 277 23.68 -23.25 -14.04
CA GLN A 277 23.38 -23.88 -15.34
C GLN A 277 21.96 -23.56 -15.80
N TRP A 278 20.99 -23.64 -14.89
CA TRP A 278 19.59 -23.30 -15.18
C TRP A 278 18.82 -23.05 -13.89
N ILE A 279 17.73 -22.30 -14.05
CA ILE A 279 16.71 -22.06 -13.03
C ILE A 279 15.40 -22.58 -13.59
N LYS A 280 14.69 -23.42 -12.84
CA LYS A 280 13.39 -23.96 -13.21
C LYS A 280 12.36 -23.56 -12.17
N VAL A 281 11.23 -23.03 -12.63
CA VAL A 281 10.04 -22.78 -11.80
C VAL A 281 8.98 -23.80 -12.18
N GLN A 282 8.38 -24.45 -11.19
CA GLN A 282 7.35 -25.47 -11.41
C GLN A 282 6.31 -25.45 -10.28
N HIS A 283 5.15 -26.05 -10.50
CA HIS A 283 4.22 -26.33 -9.41
C HIS A 283 4.79 -27.44 -8.52
N ALA A 284 4.69 -27.27 -7.20
CA ALA A 284 5.06 -28.29 -6.23
C ALA A 284 3.99 -29.41 -6.24
N GLY A 285 4.17 -30.35 -7.16
CA GLY A 285 3.24 -31.42 -7.49
C GLY A 285 3.36 -31.76 -8.98
N GLY A 286 4.06 -32.86 -9.31
CA GLY A 286 4.14 -33.41 -10.67
C GLY A 286 2.77 -33.83 -11.24
N PRO A 287 2.70 -34.29 -12.50
CA PRO A 287 1.64 -34.05 -13.50
C PRO A 287 0.26 -34.71 -13.27
N HIS A 288 -0.24 -34.74 -12.03
CA HIS A 288 -1.56 -35.23 -11.68
C HIS A 288 -2.18 -34.38 -10.57
N ALA A 289 -2.74 -33.24 -10.95
CA ALA A 289 -3.84 -32.63 -10.22
C ALA A 289 -4.94 -32.34 -11.27
N ARG A 290 -5.87 -33.29 -11.40
CA ARG A 290 -7.16 -33.07 -12.06
C ARG A 290 -8.09 -32.36 -11.09
#